data_AF-A0A966QYV5-F1
#
_entry.id   AF-A0A966QYV5-F1
#
_cell.length_a   1.000
_cell.length_b   1.000
_cell.length_c   1.000
_cell.angle_alpha   90.00
_cell.angle_beta   90.00
_cell.angle_gamma   90.00
#
_symmetry.space_group_name_H-M   'P 1'
#
loop_
_entity.id
_entity.type
_entity.pdbx_description
1 polymer ?
#
loop_
_entity_poly.entity_id
_entity_poly.type
_entity_poly.pdbx_seq_one_letter_code
_entity_poly.pdbx_strand_id
1 'polypeptide(L)' 'MKLTQSNIKKILYIACLVSIVFLIKPSLAFKPNGTHREYGLGVDKEGYKRSIYTMPVFVVVIVVLVNKFVS' A
#
# COMPACT_ATOMS: atom_id res chain seq x y z
N MET A 1 -20.29 -13.04 13.65
CA MET A 1 -19.90 -11.62 13.54
C MET A 1 -20.78 -10.98 12.46
N LYS A 2 -21.80 -10.20 12.82
CA LYS A 2 -22.69 -9.57 11.82
C LYS A 2 -21.94 -8.42 11.16
N LEU A 3 -21.59 -8.55 9.87
CA LEU A 3 -21.07 -7.42 9.10
C LEU A 3 -22.19 -6.39 8.93
N THR A 4 -22.08 -5.28 9.65
CA THR A 4 -22.99 -4.14 9.49
C THR A 4 -22.74 -3.47 8.14
N GLN A 5 -23.78 -2.96 7.48
CA GLN A 5 -23.67 -2.25 6.19
C GLN A 5 -22.63 -1.11 6.21
N SER A 6 -22.42 -0.48 7.37
CA SER A 6 -21.39 0.54 7.57
C SER A 6 -19.97 0.00 7.41
N ASN A 7 -19.69 -1.22 7.89
CA ASN A 7 -18.37 -1.84 7.78
C ASN A 7 -18.07 -2.24 6.33
N ILE A 8 -19.07 -2.72 5.59
CA ILE A 8 -18.92 -3.07 4.16
C ILE A 8 -18.50 -1.83 3.37
N LYS A 9 -19.18 -0.69 3.58
CA LYS A 9 -18.84 0.59 2.93
C LYS A 9 -17.40 1.03 3.25
N LYS A 10 -16.98 0.93 4.51
CA LYS A 10 -15.60 1.27 4.93
C LYS A 10 -14.56 0.37 4.26
N ILE A 11 -14.78 -0.94 4.22
CA ILE A 11 -13.88 -1.90 3.56
C ILE A 11 -13.77 -1.58 2.06
N LEU A 12 -14.89 -1.31 1.40
CA LEU A 12 -14.91 -0.99 -0.02
C LEU A 12 -14.15 0.31 -0.31
N TYR A 13 -14.28 1.31 0.56
CA TYR A 13 -13.55 2.57 0.45
C TYR A 13 -12.05 2.39 0.64
N ILE A 14 -11.64 1.59 1.63
CA ILE A 14 -10.22 1.23 1.85
C ILE A 14 -9.66 0.49 0.63
N ALA A 15 -10.37 -0.50 0.10
CA ALA A 15 -9.94 -1.26 -1.07
C ALA A 15 -9.79 -0.37 -2.31
N CYS A 16 -10.72 0.57 -2.53
CA CYS A 16 -10.65 1.52 -3.62
C CYS A 16 -9.45 2.46 -3.47
N LEU A 17 -9.23 2.99 -2.27
CA LEU A 17 -8.11 3.89 -1.97
C LEU A 17 -6.76 3.21 -2.12
N VAL A 18 -6.63 1.98 -1.62
CA VAL A 18 -5.44 1.15 -1.80
C VAL A 18 -5.16 0.92 -3.30
N SER A 19 -6.20 0.61 -4.08
CA SER A 19 -6.08 0.42 -5.54
C SER A 19 -5.60 1.68 -6.25
N ILE A 20 -6.13 2.85 -5.89
CA ILE A 20 -5.73 4.14 -6.47
C ILE A 20 -4.26 4.45 -6.14
N VAL A 21 -3.83 4.27 -4.88
CA VAL A 21 -2.44 4.52 -4.49
C VAL A 21 -1.49 3.61 -5.29
N PHE A 22 -1.87 2.34 -5.47
CA PHE A 22 -1.07 1.40 -6.27
C PHE A 22 -1.12 1.68 -7.77
N LEU A 23 -2.16 2.31 -8.30
CA LEU A 23 -2.20 2.76 -9.70
C LEU A 23 -1.36 4.02 -9.95
N ILE A 24 -1.36 4.98 -9.00
CA ILE A 24 -0.67 6.27 -9.17
C ILE A 24 0.85 6.10 -9.03
N LYS A 25 1.32 5.31 -8.05
CA LYS A 25 2.76 5.05 -7.88
C LYS A 25 3.04 3.59 -7.49
N PRO A 26 2.78 2.63 -8.39
CA PRO A 26 3.18 1.24 -8.17
C PRO A 26 4.69 1.13 -7.96
N SER A 27 5.45 2.03 -8.59
CA SER A 27 6.92 2.07 -8.54
C SER A 27 7.52 2.34 -7.15
N LEU A 28 6.74 2.83 -6.16
CA LEU A 28 7.25 3.02 -4.80
C LEU A 28 7.44 1.70 -4.06
N ALA A 29 6.65 0.70 -4.41
CA ALA A 29 6.49 -0.49 -3.60
C ALA A 29 6.67 -1.78 -4.43
N PHE A 30 6.36 -1.70 -5.72
CA PHE A 30 6.58 -2.74 -6.70
C PHE A 30 7.68 -2.37 -7.70
N LYS A 31 8.37 -3.39 -8.18
CA LYS A 31 9.25 -3.34 -9.34
C LYS A 31 8.39 -3.45 -10.62
N PRO A 32 8.93 -3.08 -11.80
CA PRO A 32 8.21 -3.22 -13.08
C PRO A 32 7.82 -4.67 -13.41
N ASN A 33 8.53 -5.65 -12.84
CA ASN A 33 8.21 -7.08 -12.97
C ASN A 33 7.07 -7.55 -12.04
N GLY A 34 6.44 -6.65 -11.28
CA GLY A 34 5.34 -6.96 -10.36
C GLY A 34 5.77 -7.51 -8.99
N THR A 35 7.06 -7.76 -8.78
CA THR A 35 7.58 -8.17 -7.45
C THR A 35 7.70 -6.98 -6.51
N HIS A 36 7.69 -7.23 -5.20
CA HIS A 36 7.93 -6.20 -4.21
C HIS A 36 9.37 -5.69 -4.27
N ARG A 37 9.57 -4.39 -4.06
CA ARG A 37 10.92 -3.83 -3.89
C ARG A 37 11.55 -4.35 -2.61
N GLU A 38 12.81 -4.74 -2.71
CA GLU A 38 13.59 -5.11 -1.53
C GLU A 38 13.77 -3.91 -0.62
N TYR A 39 13.75 -4.17 0.69
CA TYR A 39 14.05 -3.17 1.69
C TYR A 39 15.55 -2.85 1.70
N GLY A 40 15.88 -1.57 1.78
CA GLY A 40 17.23 -1.09 2.03
C GLY A 40 17.61 0.11 1.19
N LEU A 41 18.89 0.42 1.20
CA LEU A 41 19.51 1.49 0.42
C LEU A 41 20.30 0.90 -0.75
N GLY A 42 20.36 1.63 -1.85
CA GLY A 42 21.08 1.23 -3.06
C GLY A 42 20.22 0.46 -4.05
N VAL A 43 20.84 -0.48 -4.76
CA VAL A 43 20.26 -1.24 -5.87
C VAL A 43 20.17 -2.71 -5.48
N ASP A 44 19.09 -3.38 -5.85
CA ASP A 44 18.93 -4.82 -5.65
C ASP A 44 19.71 -5.63 -6.69
N LYS A 45 19.64 -6.97 -6.57
CA LYS A 45 20.33 -7.90 -7.47
C LYS A 45 19.85 -7.82 -8.93
N GLU A 46 18.67 -7.26 -9.16
CA GLU A 46 18.04 -7.13 -10.47
C GLU A 46 18.27 -5.73 -11.09
N GLY A 47 19.02 -4.85 -10.41
CA GLY A 47 19.28 -3.49 -10.90
C GLY A 47 18.21 -2.46 -10.52
N TYR A 48 17.21 -2.82 -9.71
CA TYR A 48 16.17 -1.89 -9.28
C TYR A 48 16.52 -1.20 -7.95
N LYS A 49 16.16 0.08 -7.84
CA LYS A 49 16.38 0.86 -6.62
C LYS A 49 15.58 0.27 -5.46
N ARG A 50 16.27 -0.05 -4.36
CA ARG A 50 15.65 -0.55 -3.13
C ARG A 50 14.75 0.52 -2.50
N SER A 51 13.71 0.07 -1.81
CA SER A 51 12.81 0.95 -1.06
C SER A 51 13.28 1.05 0.39
N ILE A 52 13.31 2.26 0.93
CA ILE A 52 13.50 2.49 2.37
C ILE A 52 12.23 2.19 3.19
N TYR A 53 11.13 1.84 2.52
CA TYR A 53 9.87 1.45 3.15
C TYR A 53 9.51 0.03 2.74
N THR A 54 9.24 -0.82 3.73
CA THR A 54 8.68 -2.15 3.48
C THR A 54 7.18 -2.03 3.14
N MET A 55 6.66 -3.01 2.40
CA MET A 55 5.24 -3.08 2.07
C MET A 55 4.31 -2.98 3.30
N PRO A 56 4.56 -3.69 4.41
CA PRO A 56 3.73 -3.57 5.61
C PRO A 56 3.68 -2.15 6.18
N VAL A 57 4.80 -1.42 6.16
CA VAL A 57 4.85 -0.03 6.63
C VAL A 57 3.98 0.87 5.76
N PHE A 58 3.98 0.65 4.45
CA PHE A 58 3.13 1.38 3.51
C PHE A 58 1.64 1.15 3.80
N VAL A 59 1.25 -0.10 4.07
CA VAL A 59 -0.13 -0.44 4.46
C VAL A 59 -0.52 0.23 5.78
N VAL A 60 0.36 0.23 6.79
CA VAL A 60 0.10 0.89 8.08
C VAL A 60 -0.12 2.39 7.90
N VAL A 61 0.71 3.07 7.10
CA VAL A 61 0.55 4.52 6.82
C VAL A 61 -0.79 4.80 6.15
N ILE A 62 -1.20 3.98 5.17
CA ILE A 62 -2.50 4.13 4.52
C ILE A 62 -3.64 3.94 5.53
N VAL A 63 -3.58 2.91 6.38
CA VAL A 63 -4.62 2.66 7.39
C VAL A 63 -4.73 3.81 8.38
N VAL A 64 -3.61 4.38 8.83
CA VAL A 64 -3.60 5.54 9.73
C VAL A 64 -4.20 6.78 9.06
N LEU A 65 -3.82 7.05 7.81
CA LEU A 65 -4.39 8.16 7.05
C LEU A 65 -5.90 8.00 6.88
N VAL A 66 -6.36 6.82 6.42
CA VAL A 66 -7.79 6.56 6.25
C VAL A 66 -8.53 6.70 7.58
N ASN A 67 -8.01 6.16 8.68
CA ASN A 67 -8.66 6.30 9.98
C ASN A 67 -8.78 7.78 10.40
N LYS A 68 -7.75 8.59 10.15
CA LYS A 68 -7.78 10.03 10.45
C LYS A 68 -8.74 10.82 9.55
N PHE A 69 -8.92 10.43 8.30
CA PHE A 69 -9.81 11.11 7.35
C PHE A 69 -11.27 10.62 7.39
N VAL A 70 -11.51 9.41 7.89
CA VAL A 70 -12.85 8.79 8.00
C VAL A 70 -13.47 8.98 9.40
N SER A 71 -12.65 9.16 10.44
CA SER A 71 -13.11 9.53 11.78
C SER A 71 -13.45 11.00 11.90
#